data_AF-A0A4R3V520-F1
#
_entry.id   AF-A0A4R3V520-F1
#
_cell.length_a   1.000
_cell.length_b   1.000
_cell.length_c   1.000
_cell.angle_alpha   90.00
_cell.angle_beta   90.00
_cell.angle_gamma   90.00
#
_symmetry.space_group_name_H-M   'P 1'
#
loop_
_entity.id
_entity.type
_entity.pdbx_description
1 polymer ?
#
loop_
_entity_poly.entity_id
_entity_poly.type
_entity_poly.pdbx_seq_one_letter_code
_entity_poly.pdbx_strand_id
1 'polypeptide(L)'
;MTKSSPRTKAAATDGSELSYEQALDELERLVAAMEGQQLPLDQLLHAYKRGAELLALCRGRLRAVEQQVKLLDDGELKAWEGS
;
A
#
# COMPACT_ATOMS: atom_id res chain seq x y z
N MET A 1 8.93 9.23 35.48
CA MET A 1 9.07 8.53 34.19
C MET A 1 7.76 7.82 33.87
N THR A 2 6.84 8.44 33.14
CA THR A 2 5.70 7.73 32.53
C THR A 2 5.12 8.59 31.41
N LYS A 3 5.11 8.05 30.19
CA LYS A 3 3.97 8.03 29.26
C LYS A 3 4.44 7.42 27.95
N SER A 4 4.33 6.09 27.89
CA SER A 4 4.28 5.35 26.63
C SER A 4 2.92 5.63 26.01
N SER A 5 2.90 6.19 24.82
CA SER A 5 1.68 6.40 24.02
C SER A 5 1.81 5.56 22.75
N PRO A 6 0.98 4.51 22.57
CA PRO A 6 0.84 3.88 21.26
C PRO A 6 0.00 4.83 20.40
N ARG A 7 0.60 5.50 19.41
CA ARG A 7 -0.18 6.24 18.41
C ARG A 7 -0.84 5.24 17.47
N THR A 8 -2.13 5.01 17.75
CA THR A 8 -3.24 4.97 16.79
C THR A 8 -2.96 4.31 15.44
N LYS A 9 -3.37 3.05 15.36
CA LYS A 9 -3.89 2.36 14.17
C LYS A 9 -4.85 3.30 13.42
N ALA A 10 -4.37 3.94 12.35
CA ALA A 10 -5.22 4.71 11.45
C ALA A 10 -6.19 3.74 10.75
N ALA A 11 -7.43 4.20 10.64
CA ALA A 11 -8.61 3.42 10.32
C ALA A 11 -8.48 2.55 9.06
N ALA A 12 -8.77 1.26 9.25
CA ALA A 12 -9.17 0.36 8.19
C ALA A 12 -10.61 0.71 7.79
N THR A 13 -10.81 1.13 6.55
CA THR A 13 -12.12 1.18 5.91
C THR A 13 -12.36 -0.18 5.26
N ASP A 14 -13.40 -0.86 5.75
CA ASP A 14 -14.21 -1.91 5.12
C ASP A 14 -13.55 -3.09 4.38
N GLY A 15 -13.71 -4.28 4.98
CA GLY A 15 -14.04 -5.53 4.29
C GLY A 15 -13.11 -6.03 3.18
N SER A 16 -12.22 -6.97 3.53
CA SER A 16 -11.51 -7.92 2.64
C SER A 16 -10.22 -7.49 1.93
N GLU A 17 -9.83 -6.21 1.91
CA GLU A 17 -8.58 -5.80 1.26
C GLU A 17 -7.46 -5.43 2.25
N LEU A 18 -6.25 -5.96 2.01
CA LEU A 18 -5.04 -5.68 2.79
C LEU A 18 -4.72 -4.18 2.78
N SER A 19 -4.31 -3.62 3.93
CA SER A 19 -3.77 -2.26 3.97
C SER A 19 -2.45 -2.15 3.17
N TYR A 20 -2.05 -0.92 2.83
CA TYR A 20 -0.81 -0.66 2.06
C TYR A 20 0.40 -1.30 2.75
N GLU A 21 0.59 -1.00 4.04
CA GLU A 21 1.69 -1.54 4.85
C GLU A 21 1.65 -3.06 4.90
N GLN A 22 0.46 -3.65 5.07
CA GLN A 22 0.33 -5.12 5.08
C GLN A 22 0.64 -5.75 3.72
N ALA A 23 0.23 -5.11 2.62
CA ALA A 23 0.51 -5.59 1.27
C ALA A 23 2.01 -5.47 0.94
N LEU A 24 2.66 -4.41 1.40
CA LEU A 24 4.09 -4.21 1.26
C LEU A 24 4.89 -5.24 2.07
N ASP A 25 4.55 -5.42 3.35
CA ASP A 25 5.14 -6.44 4.22
C ASP A 25 5.04 -7.85 3.63
N GLU A 26 3.87 -8.19 3.08
CA GLU A 26 3.66 -9.50 2.44
C GLU A 26 4.52 -9.65 1.18
N LEU A 27 4.60 -8.59 0.36
CA LEU A 27 5.41 -8.58 -0.85
C LEU A 27 6.90 -8.76 -0.54
N GLU A 28 7.42 -8.06 0.48
CA GLU A 28 8.81 -8.18 0.90
C GLU A 28 9.15 -9.59 1.38
N ARG A 29 8.29 -10.19 2.21
CA ARG A 29 8.46 -11.58 2.67
C ARG A 29 8.44 -12.58 1.50
N LEU A 30 7.55 -12.35 0.54
CA LEU A 30 7.40 -13.20 -0.62
C LEU A 30 8.63 -13.13 -1.53
N VAL A 31 9.15 -11.92 -1.79
CA VAL A 31 10.40 -11.73 -2.55
C VAL A 31 11.58 -12.38 -1.84
N ALA A 32 11.72 -12.18 -0.52
CA ALA A 32 12.79 -12.81 0.26
C ALA A 32 12.73 -14.34 0.20
N ALA A 33 11.54 -14.94 0.22
CA ALA A 33 11.37 -16.38 0.07
C ALA A 33 11.76 -16.89 -1.32
N MET A 34 11.47 -16.10 -2.38
CA MET A 34 11.83 -16.43 -3.76
C MET A 34 13.35 -16.35 -3.97
N GLU A 35 13.99 -15.31 -3.46
CA GLU A 35 15.44 -15.09 -3.55
C GLU A 35 16.24 -16.11 -2.72
N GLY A 36 15.69 -16.54 -1.58
CA GLY A 36 16.33 -17.55 -0.73
C GLY A 36 16.31 -18.97 -1.30
N GLN A 37 15.79 -19.19 -2.52
CA GLN A 37 15.56 -20.50 -3.14
C GLN A 37 14.74 -21.45 -2.23
N GLN A 38 13.97 -20.90 -1.29
CA GLN A 38 13.18 -21.66 -0.31
C GLN A 38 11.84 -22.13 -0.88
N LEU A 39 11.50 -21.70 -2.10
CA LEU A 39 10.23 -22.01 -2.76
C LEU A 39 10.38 -23.16 -3.78
N PRO A 40 9.61 -24.24 -3.64
CA PRO A 40 9.49 -25.27 -4.67
C PRO A 40 8.96 -24.69 -5.99
N LEU A 41 9.30 -25.32 -7.11
CA LEU A 41 8.89 -24.87 -8.45
C LEU A 41 7.37 -24.70 -8.59
N ASP A 42 6.58 -25.62 -8.02
CA ASP A 42 5.12 -25.55 -8.06
C ASP A 42 4.55 -24.34 -7.32
N GLN A 43 5.28 -23.82 -6.33
CA GLN A 43 4.89 -22.63 -5.56
C GLN A 43 5.42 -21.33 -6.17
N LEU A 44 6.42 -21.39 -7.06
CA LEU A 44 6.99 -20.21 -7.70
C LEU A 44 5.94 -19.43 -8.50
N LEU A 45 5.10 -20.14 -9.26
CA LEU A 45 4.06 -19.50 -10.07
C LEU A 45 2.99 -18.85 -9.19
N HIS A 46 2.64 -19.48 -8.07
CA HIS A 46 1.71 -18.92 -7.10
C HIS A 46 2.28 -17.68 -6.43
N ALA A 47 3.54 -17.75 -5.98
CA ALA A 47 4.25 -16.63 -5.38
C ALA A 47 4.33 -15.44 -6.36
N TYR A 48 4.68 -15.69 -7.62
CA TYR A 48 4.73 -14.66 -8.65
C TYR A 48 3.36 -13.98 -8.86
N LYS A 49 2.28 -14.76 -9.00
CA LYS A 49 0.91 -14.20 -9.15
C LYS A 49 0.55 -13.33 -7.97
N ARG A 50 0.78 -13.83 -6.75
CA ARG A 50 0.51 -13.09 -5.53
C ARG A 50 1.32 -11.80 -5.45
N GLY A 51 2.61 -11.86 -5.78
CA GLY A 51 3.47 -10.67 -5.83
C GLY A 51 2.97 -9.62 -6.83
N ALA A 52 2.47 -10.04 -7.99
CA ALA A 52 1.89 -9.15 -8.99
C ALA A 52 0.60 -8.47 -8.48
N GLU A 53 -0.26 -9.19 -7.77
CA GLU A 53 -1.47 -8.65 -7.13
C GLU A 53 -1.12 -7.60 -6.07
N LEU A 54 -0.19 -7.91 -5.17
CA LEU A 54 0.26 -7.01 -4.11
C LEU A 54 0.88 -5.73 -4.71
N LEU A 55 1.70 -5.87 -5.76
CA LEU A 55 2.30 -4.73 -6.44
C LEU A 55 1.23 -3.84 -7.11
N ALA A 56 0.21 -4.44 -7.73
CA ALA A 56 -0.90 -3.72 -8.33
C ALA A 56 -1.70 -2.93 -7.28
N LEU A 57 -1.95 -3.54 -6.11
CA LEU A 57 -2.61 -2.89 -4.98
C LEU A 57 -1.81 -1.70 -4.48
N CYS A 58 -0.51 -1.88 -4.22
CA CYS A 58 0.37 -0.80 -3.76
C CYS A 58 0.38 0.39 -4.73
N ARG A 59 0.53 0.13 -6.03
CA ARG A 59 0.48 1.17 -7.07
C ARG A 59 -0.89 1.81 -7.19
N GLY A 60 -1.97 1.05 -7.03
CA GLY A 60 -3.34 1.55 -7.02
C GLY A 60 -3.56 2.58 -5.92
N ARG A 61 -3.11 2.27 -4.70
CA ARG A 61 -3.22 3.17 -3.55
C ARG A 61 -2.43 4.46 -3.74
N LEU A 62 -1.18 4.37 -4.20
CA LEU A 62 -0.37 5.56 -4.49
C LEU A 62 -1.05 6.46 -5.52
N ARG A 63 -1.55 5.89 -6.62
CA ARG A 63 -2.29 6.65 -7.64
C ARG A 63 -3.57 7.29 -7.13
N ALA A 64 -4.26 6.64 -6.20
CA ALA A 64 -5.46 7.21 -5.58
C ALA A 64 -5.11 8.42 -4.72
N VAL A 65 -4.04 8.33 -3.92
CA VAL A 65 -3.55 9.46 -3.11
C VAL A 65 -3.07 10.60 -4.01
N GLU A 66 -2.30 10.31 -5.06
CA GLU A 66 -1.86 11.34 -6.03
C GLU A 66 -3.05 12.07 -6.68
N GLN A 67 -4.11 11.34 -7.04
CA GLN A 67 -5.33 11.95 -7.61
C GLN A 67 -6.04 12.84 -6.59
N GLN A 68 -6.13 12.42 -5.33
CA GLN A 68 -6.71 13.22 -4.26
C GLN A 68 -5.92 14.51 -4.06
N VAL A 69 -4.59 14.44 -4.01
CA VAL A 69 -3.73 15.63 -3.89
C VAL A 69 -3.93 16.58 -5.06
N LYS A 70 -3.97 16.08 -6.30
CA LYS A 70 -4.23 16.92 -7.48
C LYS A 70 -5.57 17.64 -7.41
N LEU A 71 -6.62 16.95 -6.98
CA LEU A 71 -7.94 17.57 -6.80
C LEU A 71 -7.94 18.67 -5.73
N LEU A 72 -7.14 18.51 -4.67
CA LEU A 72 -6.96 19.53 -3.65
C LEU A 72 -6.20 20.75 -4.20
N ASP A 73 -5.10 20.51 -4.92
CA ASP A 73 -4.32 21.58 -5.56
C ASP A 73 -5.17 22.35 -6.58
N ASP A 74 -5.90 21.64 -7.45
CA ASP A 74 -6.80 22.24 -8.45
C ASP A 74 -7.99 22.98 -7.80
N GLY A 75 -8.44 22.54 -6.62
CA GLY A 75 -9.52 23.15 -5.85
C GLY A 75 -9.10 24.39 -5.06
N GLU A 76 -7.91 24.39 -4.48
CA GLU A 76 -7.31 25.55 -3.77
C GLU A 76 -6.84 26.63 -4.76
N LEU A 77 -6.24 26.24 -5.90
CA LEU A 77 -5.81 27.18 -6.94
C LEU A 77 -6.99 27.98 -7.53
N LYS A 78 -8.17 27.36 -7.67
CA LYS A 78 -9.36 28.05 -8.22
C LYS A 78 -9.96 29.07 -7.25
N ALA A 79 -9.72 28.94 -5.95
CA ALA A 79 -10.22 29.88 -4.94
C ALA A 79 -9.37 31.16 -4.85
N TRP A 80 -8.15 31.16 -5.38
CA TRP A 80 -7.21 32.28 -5.26
C TRP A 80 -7.07 33.14 -6.54
N GLU A 81 -7.41 32.61 -7.71
CA GLU A 81 -7.40 33.39 -8.98
C GLU A 81 -8.59 34.36 -9.15
N GLY A 82 -9.38 34.56 -8.09
CA GLY A 82 -10.62 35.35 -8.11
C GLY A 82 -10.71 36.44 -7.05
N SER A 83 -9.58 37.04 -6.63
CA SER A 83 -9.60 38.27 -5.82
C SER A 83 -8.65 39.34 -6.35
#